data_AF-A0A8J2TNL1-F1
#
_entry.id   AF-A0A8J2TNL1-F1
#
_cell.length_a   1.000
_cell.length_b   1.000
_cell.length_c   1.000
_cell.angle_alpha   90.00
_cell.angle_beta   90.00
_cell.angle_gamma   90.00
#
_symmetry.space_group_name_H-M   'P 1'
#
loop_
_entity.id
_entity.type
_entity.pdbx_description
1 polymer ?
#
loop_
_entity_poly.entity_id
_entity_poly.type
_entity_poly.pdbx_seq_one_letter_code
_entity_poly.pdbx_strand_id
1 'polypeptide(L)'
;MRKIAVLLGTIGCICLFAILFWSNTSIDGTSVTAPQKANAGNIPELSHEQIVSTLGEFMEILVQETDEHGIVLRIDNLEDLYQAFDALAAREVVQPYVEYYYTETEEGLYLLPTETPPWFIPENEYDIQTSGNKVTITQQNTTDLYGTYTIEIEFTFDGSQWKITKITH
;
A
#
# COMPACT_ATOMS: atom_id res chain seq x y z
N MET A 1 3.49 -12.86 69.29
CA MET A 1 2.83 -11.57 69.58
C MET A 1 2.02 -11.20 68.33
N ARG A 2 0.71 -11.52 68.24
CA ARG A 2 -0.43 -10.62 68.50
C ARG A 2 -0.18 -9.22 67.92
N LYS A 3 -0.91 -8.73 66.92
CA LYS A 3 -2.35 -8.38 67.00
C LYS A 3 -3.16 -8.64 65.72
N ILE A 4 -4.43 -8.96 65.97
CA ILE A 4 -5.58 -9.12 65.08
C ILE A 4 -6.48 -7.87 65.23
N ALA A 5 -7.10 -7.42 64.14
CA ALA A 5 -8.44 -6.77 64.03
C ALA A 5 -8.70 -6.59 62.52
N VAL A 6 -9.67 -7.17 61.81
CA VAL A 6 -11.11 -7.52 61.96
C VAL A 6 -12.06 -6.32 62.04
N LEU A 7 -13.13 -6.43 61.24
CA LEU A 7 -14.43 -5.73 61.20
C LEU A 7 -14.54 -4.56 60.21
N LEU A 8 -15.62 -4.38 59.42
CA LEU A 8 -16.81 -5.17 59.05
C LEU A 8 -17.58 -4.35 57.98
N GLY A 9 -18.31 -4.99 57.06
CA GLY A 9 -19.20 -4.30 56.14
C GLY A 9 -19.89 -5.22 55.13
N THR A 10 -20.79 -6.07 55.62
CA THR A 10 -21.69 -6.96 54.86
C THR A 10 -22.87 -6.21 54.23
N ILE A 11 -23.57 -6.91 53.31
CA ILE A 11 -24.97 -6.79 52.84
C ILE A 11 -24.99 -6.59 51.31
N GLY A 12 -25.61 -7.44 50.47
CA GLY A 12 -26.45 -8.61 50.69
C GLY A 12 -27.09 -9.06 49.36
N CYS A 13 -27.72 -10.25 49.40
CA CYS A 13 -28.67 -10.84 48.42
C CYS A 13 -28.08 -11.27 47.06
N ILE A 14 -27.75 -12.54 46.81
CA ILE A 14 -28.64 -13.72 46.67
C ILE A 14 -29.93 -13.38 45.93
N CYS A 15 -30.05 -13.83 44.68
CA CYS A 15 -31.26 -14.46 44.12
C CYS A 15 -30.89 -15.26 42.86
N LEU A 16 -30.82 -16.59 43.05
CA LEU A 16 -31.06 -17.61 42.03
C LEU A 16 -32.58 -17.74 41.79
N PHE A 17 -32.97 -18.39 40.68
CA PHE A 17 -34.34 -18.72 40.19
C PHE A 17 -34.98 -17.65 39.27
N ALA A 18 -35.59 -17.94 38.12
CA ALA A 18 -36.18 -19.17 37.62
C ALA A 18 -36.25 -19.20 36.07
N ILE A 19 -36.22 -20.41 35.51
CA ILE A 19 -36.60 -20.74 34.14
C ILE A 19 -38.14 -20.73 34.05
N LEU A 20 -38.73 -20.01 33.08
CA LEU A 20 -40.04 -20.35 32.53
C LEU A 20 -40.06 -20.12 31.01
N PHE A 21 -40.30 -21.23 30.32
CA PHE A 21 -40.78 -21.32 28.95
C PHE A 21 -41.91 -20.32 28.65
N TRP A 22 -41.95 -19.81 27.43
CA TRP A 22 -43.19 -19.68 26.64
C TRP A 22 -42.83 -19.85 25.16
N SER A 23 -43.35 -20.90 24.55
CA SER A 23 -43.48 -21.03 23.10
C SER A 23 -44.84 -20.49 22.67
N ASN A 24 -44.88 -19.73 21.57
CA ASN A 24 -46.09 -19.64 20.76
C ASN A 24 -45.73 -19.54 19.27
N THR A 25 -46.47 -20.33 18.49
CA THR A 25 -46.41 -20.55 17.04
C THR A 25 -47.15 -19.42 16.31
N SER A 26 -46.77 -19.00 15.10
CA SER A 26 -47.28 -19.43 13.77
C SER A 26 -47.16 -18.21 12.82
N ILE A 27 -47.18 -18.20 11.48
CA ILE A 27 -47.20 -19.13 10.33
C ILE A 27 -47.00 -18.21 9.08
N ASP A 28 -46.42 -18.78 8.02
CA ASP A 28 -46.44 -18.44 6.58
C ASP A 28 -45.99 -17.09 6.00
N GLY A 29 -45.21 -17.22 4.91
CA GLY A 29 -44.94 -16.17 3.95
C GLY A 29 -43.75 -16.48 3.04
N THR A 30 -43.94 -17.35 2.04
CA THR A 30 -42.98 -17.62 0.97
C THR A 30 -42.48 -16.34 0.28
N SER A 31 -41.15 -16.13 0.25
CA SER A 31 -40.50 -15.55 -0.93
C SER A 31 -38.98 -15.74 -0.91
N VAL A 32 -38.56 -16.60 -1.84
CA VAL A 32 -37.36 -16.47 -2.69
C VAL A 32 -36.04 -16.13 -2.00
N THR A 33 -35.19 -17.15 -1.89
CA THR A 33 -33.74 -17.02 -1.75
C THR A 33 -33.20 -16.13 -2.87
N ALA A 34 -32.94 -14.85 -2.57
CA ALA A 34 -32.03 -14.04 -3.35
C ALA A 34 -30.60 -14.56 -3.11
N PRO A 35 -29.75 -14.68 -4.14
CA PRO A 35 -28.38 -15.10 -3.93
C PRO A 35 -27.70 -14.09 -3.02
N GLN A 36 -27.19 -14.58 -1.89
CA GLN A 36 -26.27 -13.87 -1.03
C GLN A 36 -25.13 -13.37 -1.90
N LYS A 37 -25.17 -12.08 -2.26
CA LYS A 37 -24.11 -11.38 -2.97
C LYS A 37 -22.85 -11.60 -2.14
N ALA A 38 -21.89 -12.30 -2.71
CA ALA A 38 -20.57 -12.47 -2.11
C ALA A 38 -20.07 -11.10 -1.66
N ASN A 39 -19.56 -11.03 -0.43
CA ASN A 39 -19.01 -9.84 0.18
C ASN A 39 -17.98 -9.22 -0.78
N ALA A 40 -18.33 -8.12 -1.45
CA ALA A 40 -17.36 -7.30 -2.14
C ALA A 40 -16.52 -6.67 -1.03
N GLY A 41 -15.29 -7.17 -0.85
CA GLY A 41 -14.33 -6.60 0.09
C GLY A 41 -14.22 -5.09 -0.19
N ASN A 42 -14.33 -4.29 0.87
CA ASN A 42 -14.24 -2.85 0.77
C ASN A 42 -12.81 -2.47 0.33
N ILE A 43 -12.63 -2.04 -0.92
CA ILE A 43 -11.33 -1.58 -1.42
C ILE A 43 -11.08 -0.20 -0.82
N PRO A 44 -9.98 0.00 -0.07
CA PRO A 44 -9.69 1.30 0.52
C PRO A 44 -9.40 2.32 -0.58
N GLU A 45 -9.89 3.55 -0.41
CA GLU A 45 -9.57 4.66 -1.31
C GLU A 45 -8.05 4.94 -1.28
N LEU A 46 -7.47 5.19 -2.45
CA LEU A 46 -6.06 5.59 -2.56
C LEU A 46 -5.96 7.10 -2.32
N SER A 47 -5.44 7.49 -1.15
CA SER A 47 -5.33 8.90 -0.77
C SER A 47 -4.18 9.62 -1.48
N HIS A 48 -4.28 10.95 -1.55
CA HIS A 48 -3.19 11.80 -2.06
C HIS A 48 -1.86 11.58 -1.33
N GLU A 49 -1.90 11.46 0.01
CA GLU A 49 -0.70 11.22 0.83
C GLU A 49 -0.03 9.89 0.45
N GLN A 50 -0.82 8.83 0.26
CA GLN A 50 -0.30 7.53 -0.19
C GLN A 50 0.29 7.59 -1.59
N ILE A 51 -0.32 8.35 -2.51
CA ILE A 51 0.22 8.55 -3.87
C ILE A 51 1.59 9.23 -3.79
N VAL A 52 1.67 10.36 -3.09
CA VAL A 52 2.91 11.13 -2.96
C VAL A 52 3.99 10.31 -2.26
N SER A 53 3.66 9.62 -1.17
CA SER A 53 4.64 8.81 -0.44
C SER A 53 5.15 7.65 -1.28
N THR A 54 4.27 6.91 -1.95
CA THR A 54 4.65 5.74 -2.76
C THR A 54 5.52 6.15 -3.96
N LEU A 55 5.20 7.27 -4.61
CA LEU A 55 5.96 7.76 -5.76
C LEU A 55 7.28 8.44 -5.37
N GLY A 56 7.34 9.02 -4.16
CA GLY A 56 8.58 9.50 -3.56
C GLY A 56 9.50 8.33 -3.22
N GLU A 57 8.99 7.33 -2.51
CA GLU A 57 9.75 6.13 -2.11
C GLU A 57 10.26 5.36 -3.33
N PHE A 58 9.46 5.28 -4.41
CA PHE A 58 9.92 4.73 -5.69
C PHE A 58 11.22 5.39 -6.18
N MET A 59 11.28 6.73 -6.13
CA MET A 59 12.47 7.48 -6.55
C MET A 59 13.63 7.36 -5.55
N GLU A 60 13.34 7.31 -4.25
CA GLU A 60 14.37 7.06 -3.22
C GLU A 60 15.03 5.69 -3.38
N ILE A 61 14.27 4.66 -3.77
CA ILE A 61 14.83 3.34 -4.09
C ILE A 61 15.55 3.39 -5.44
N LEU A 62 15.00 4.09 -6.44
CA LEU A 62 15.65 4.16 -7.76
C LEU A 62 16.99 4.90 -7.73
N VAL A 63 17.14 5.94 -6.90
CA VAL A 63 18.33 6.80 -6.83
C VAL A 63 19.15 6.44 -5.60
N GLN A 64 20.01 5.43 -5.76
CA GLN A 64 20.87 4.94 -4.69
C GLN A 64 22.10 5.84 -4.44
N GLU A 65 22.55 5.89 -3.19
CA GLU A 65 23.85 6.48 -2.84
C GLU A 65 24.99 5.59 -3.38
N THR A 66 26.02 6.22 -3.95
CA THR A 66 27.20 5.54 -4.49
C THR A 66 28.50 6.06 -3.92
N ASP A 67 29.58 5.29 -4.09
CA ASP A 67 30.95 5.76 -3.89
C ASP A 67 31.46 6.60 -5.08
N GLU A 68 32.76 6.96 -5.05
CA GLU A 68 33.41 7.74 -6.10
C GLU A 68 33.52 7.01 -7.46
N HIS A 69 33.27 5.71 -7.49
CA HIS A 69 33.31 4.85 -8.68
C HIS A 69 31.91 4.48 -9.21
N GLY A 70 30.84 4.92 -8.54
CA GLY A 70 29.46 4.60 -8.91
C GLY A 70 28.94 3.27 -8.36
N ILE A 71 29.68 2.64 -7.44
CA ILE A 71 29.24 1.41 -6.76
C ILE A 71 28.21 1.79 -5.70
N VAL A 72 27.06 1.10 -5.72
CA VAL A 72 25.98 1.29 -4.75
C VAL A 72 26.43 0.86 -3.36
N LEU A 73 26.16 1.72 -2.36
CA LEU A 73 26.67 1.50 -1.00
C LEU A 73 25.85 0.53 -0.15
N ARG A 74 24.56 0.35 -0.46
CA ARG A 74 23.59 -0.31 0.44
C ARG A 74 22.91 -1.55 -0.15
N ILE A 75 23.10 -1.80 -1.44
CA ILE A 75 22.46 -2.87 -2.20
C ILE A 75 23.52 -3.50 -3.09
N ASP A 76 23.73 -4.81 -2.95
CA ASP A 76 24.87 -5.49 -3.54
C ASP A 76 24.60 -6.00 -4.97
N ASN A 77 23.34 -6.29 -5.30
CA ASN A 77 22.95 -6.95 -6.56
C ASN A 77 21.55 -6.50 -7.05
N LEU A 78 21.22 -6.85 -8.30
CA LEU A 78 19.94 -6.45 -8.90
C LEU A 78 18.73 -7.08 -8.21
N GLU A 79 18.85 -8.30 -7.70
CA GLU A 79 17.73 -8.98 -7.05
C GLU A 79 17.31 -8.27 -5.77
N ASP A 80 18.28 -7.85 -4.95
CA ASP A 80 18.03 -7.07 -3.74
C ASP A 80 17.42 -5.68 -4.09
N LEU A 81 17.86 -5.07 -5.20
CA LEU A 81 17.25 -3.83 -5.70
C LEU A 81 15.79 -4.06 -6.11
N TYR A 82 15.48 -5.15 -6.82
CA TYR A 82 14.10 -5.48 -7.16
C TYR A 82 13.23 -5.73 -5.93
N GLN A 83 13.77 -6.44 -4.93
CA GLN A 83 13.05 -6.70 -3.67
C GLN A 83 12.74 -5.42 -2.91
N ALA A 84 13.58 -4.39 -2.98
CA ALA A 84 13.30 -3.09 -2.37
C ALA A 84 11.99 -2.48 -2.91
N PHE A 85 11.64 -2.74 -4.19
CA PHE A 85 10.40 -2.26 -4.80
C PHE A 85 9.16 -3.13 -4.53
N ASP A 86 9.31 -4.34 -3.97
CA ASP A 86 8.20 -5.33 -3.92
C ASP A 86 6.97 -4.80 -3.18
N ALA A 87 7.14 -3.93 -2.19
CA ALA A 87 6.04 -3.32 -1.46
C ALA A 87 5.27 -2.28 -2.31
N LEU A 88 5.95 -1.63 -3.27
CA LEU A 88 5.46 -0.44 -3.96
C LEU A 88 4.97 -0.71 -5.37
N ALA A 89 5.65 -1.61 -6.11
CA ALA A 89 5.46 -1.75 -7.55
C ALA A 89 5.55 -3.21 -8.00
N ALA A 90 4.87 -3.51 -9.10
CA ALA A 90 5.07 -4.76 -9.82
C ALA A 90 6.46 -4.78 -10.46
N ARG A 91 7.14 -5.92 -10.40
CA ARG A 91 8.52 -6.07 -10.89
C ARG A 91 8.65 -5.67 -12.36
N GLU A 92 7.67 -6.00 -13.18
CA GLU A 92 7.65 -5.68 -14.62
C GLU A 92 7.60 -4.18 -14.90
N VAL A 93 7.08 -3.38 -13.95
CA VAL A 93 7.07 -1.91 -14.04
C VAL A 93 8.44 -1.33 -13.71
N VAL A 94 9.13 -1.93 -12.74
CA VAL A 94 10.42 -1.48 -12.22
C VAL A 94 11.57 -1.88 -13.14
N GLN A 95 11.47 -3.06 -13.75
CA GLN A 95 12.48 -3.65 -14.62
C GLN A 95 13.10 -2.69 -15.65
N PRO A 96 12.32 -1.94 -16.47
CA PRO A 96 12.92 -1.03 -17.44
C PRO A 96 13.73 0.11 -16.82
N TYR A 97 13.42 0.53 -15.58
CA TYR A 97 14.22 1.52 -14.88
C TYR A 97 15.52 0.89 -14.38
N VAL A 98 15.41 -0.23 -13.66
CA VAL A 98 16.57 -0.91 -13.10
C VAL A 98 17.56 -1.30 -14.20
N GLU A 99 17.09 -1.87 -15.32
CA GLU A 99 17.96 -2.26 -16.44
C GLU A 99 18.56 -1.06 -17.19
N TYR A 100 17.93 0.11 -17.15
CA TYR A 100 18.45 1.32 -17.78
C TYR A 100 19.49 2.04 -16.90
N TYR A 101 19.26 2.07 -15.58
CA TYR A 101 20.08 2.81 -14.64
C TYR A 101 21.20 1.99 -14.01
N TYR A 102 21.09 0.66 -13.98
CA TYR A 102 22.02 -0.18 -13.24
C TYR A 102 22.72 -1.21 -14.10
N THR A 103 23.92 -1.60 -13.67
CA THR A 103 24.66 -2.73 -14.21
C THR A 103 25.29 -3.51 -13.06
N GLU A 104 25.03 -4.81 -13.00
CA GLU A 104 25.64 -5.69 -12.01
C GLU A 104 26.97 -6.23 -12.53
N THR A 105 27.98 -6.25 -11.67
CA THR A 105 29.33 -6.76 -11.95
C THR A 105 29.80 -7.65 -10.80
N GLU A 106 31.00 -8.25 -10.94
CA GLU A 106 31.63 -9.00 -9.84
C GLU A 106 31.99 -8.12 -8.63
N GLU A 107 32.18 -6.81 -8.84
CA GLU A 107 32.56 -5.86 -7.78
C GLU A 107 31.33 -5.28 -7.04
N GLY A 108 30.14 -5.45 -7.61
CA GLY A 108 28.88 -4.99 -7.04
C GLY A 108 27.94 -4.38 -8.08
N LEU A 109 26.90 -3.75 -7.56
CA LEU A 109 25.88 -3.04 -8.35
C LEU A 109 26.36 -1.61 -8.66
N TYR A 110 26.44 -1.27 -9.95
CA TYR A 110 26.81 0.06 -10.41
C TYR A 110 25.59 0.85 -10.85
N LEU A 111 25.49 2.11 -10.39
CA LEU A 111 24.54 3.10 -10.93
C LEU A 111 25.23 3.88 -12.04
N LEU A 112 24.64 3.86 -13.23
CA LEU A 112 25.15 4.60 -14.39
C LEU A 112 24.93 6.11 -14.20
N PRO A 113 25.91 6.96 -14.56
CA PRO A 113 25.80 8.41 -14.43
C PRO A 113 24.90 8.98 -15.53
N THR A 114 23.59 8.80 -15.40
CA THR A 114 22.54 9.28 -16.30
C THR A 114 21.56 10.18 -15.57
N GLU A 115 20.81 10.98 -16.32
CA GLU A 115 19.74 11.81 -15.76
C GLU A 115 18.59 10.92 -15.26
N THR A 116 17.95 11.31 -14.15
CA THR A 116 16.76 10.63 -13.61
C THR A 116 15.62 10.57 -14.65
N PRO A 117 14.59 9.73 -14.49
CA PRO A 117 13.45 9.80 -15.40
C PRO A 117 12.67 11.10 -15.18
N PRO A 118 11.98 11.65 -16.21
CA PRO A 118 10.89 12.60 -15.97
C PRO A 118 9.89 11.94 -15.01
N TRP A 119 9.42 12.65 -13.99
CA TRP A 119 8.68 12.02 -12.89
C TRP A 119 7.48 12.82 -12.43
N PHE A 120 6.72 12.24 -11.51
CA PHE A 120 5.66 12.90 -10.78
C PHE A 120 6.22 14.04 -9.90
N ILE A 121 5.56 15.20 -9.92
CA ILE A 121 5.91 16.39 -9.14
C ILE A 121 4.80 16.59 -8.09
N PRO A 122 5.07 16.37 -6.79
CA PRO A 122 4.04 16.41 -5.74
C PRO A 122 3.28 17.73 -5.62
N GLU A 123 3.92 18.84 -5.97
CA GLU A 123 3.35 20.18 -5.87
C GLU A 123 2.37 20.51 -7.01
N ASN A 124 2.37 19.71 -8.08
CA ASN A 124 1.51 19.93 -9.24
C ASN A 124 0.19 19.17 -9.11
N GLU A 125 -0.90 19.77 -9.61
CA GLU A 125 -2.19 19.09 -9.71
C GLU A 125 -2.12 17.90 -10.69
N TYR A 126 -2.98 16.91 -10.47
CA TYR A 126 -3.09 15.72 -11.32
C TYR A 126 -4.53 15.22 -11.35
N ASP A 127 -4.89 14.56 -12.44
CA ASP A 127 -6.20 13.93 -12.61
C ASP A 127 -6.19 12.51 -12.03
N ILE A 128 -7.32 12.09 -11.45
CA ILE A 128 -7.51 10.74 -10.90
C ILE A 128 -8.71 10.07 -11.58
N GLN A 129 -8.50 8.85 -12.07
CA GLN A 129 -9.55 7.98 -12.60
C GLN A 129 -9.59 6.68 -11.81
N THR A 130 -10.76 6.31 -11.28
CA THR A 130 -10.93 5.07 -10.50
C THR A 130 -11.83 4.08 -11.25
N SER A 131 -11.40 2.83 -11.35
CA SER A 131 -12.17 1.74 -11.98
C SER A 131 -11.95 0.42 -11.24
N GLY A 132 -12.92 0.03 -10.40
CA GLY A 132 -12.83 -1.20 -9.61
C GLY A 132 -11.68 -1.15 -8.62
N ASN A 133 -10.70 -2.05 -8.76
CA ASN A 133 -9.49 -2.09 -7.94
C ASN A 133 -8.31 -1.35 -8.57
N LYS A 134 -8.56 -0.46 -9.53
CA LYS A 134 -7.55 0.32 -10.24
C LYS A 134 -7.77 1.82 -10.04
N VAL A 135 -6.66 2.53 -9.87
CA VAL A 135 -6.61 3.99 -9.86
C VAL A 135 -5.53 4.42 -10.83
N THR A 136 -5.87 5.26 -11.80
CA THR A 136 -4.92 5.86 -12.74
C THR A 136 -4.78 7.33 -12.40
N ILE A 137 -3.55 7.78 -12.20
CA ILE A 137 -3.21 9.20 -12.10
C ILE A 137 -2.59 9.65 -13.42
N THR A 138 -2.91 10.88 -13.83
CA THR A 138 -2.32 11.52 -15.00
C THR A 138 -1.86 12.92 -14.62
N GLN A 139 -0.57 13.20 -14.82
CA GLN A 139 0.00 14.50 -14.52
C GLN A 139 0.79 15.02 -15.72
N GLN A 140 0.51 16.26 -16.11
CA GLN A 140 1.33 16.98 -17.08
C GLN A 140 2.28 17.90 -16.34
N ASN A 141 3.56 17.79 -16.66
CA ASN A 141 4.63 18.59 -16.04
C ASN A 141 5.40 19.34 -17.12
N THR A 142 6.07 20.42 -16.73
CA THR A 142 7.06 21.10 -17.59
C THR A 142 8.27 21.47 -16.75
N THR A 143 9.45 21.08 -17.22
CA THR A 143 10.73 21.35 -16.55
C THR A 143 11.76 21.79 -17.57
N ASP A 144 12.82 22.46 -17.12
CA ASP A 144 13.92 22.87 -18.01
C ASP A 144 14.65 21.67 -18.62
N LEU A 145 14.75 20.56 -17.89
CA LEU A 145 15.49 19.36 -18.31
C LEU A 145 14.72 18.52 -19.33
N TYR A 146 13.41 18.31 -19.13
CA TYR A 146 12.60 17.40 -19.96
C TYR A 146 11.61 18.11 -20.88
N GLY A 147 11.49 19.44 -20.80
CA GLY A 147 10.40 20.17 -21.45
C GLY A 147 9.04 19.73 -20.88
N THR A 148 8.01 19.74 -21.73
CA THR A 148 6.67 19.27 -21.37
C THR A 148 6.54 17.77 -21.56
N TYR A 149 6.07 17.07 -20.53
CA TYR A 149 5.80 15.64 -20.55
C TYR A 149 4.51 15.31 -19.78
N THR A 150 3.95 14.14 -20.06
CA THR A 150 2.78 13.62 -19.35
C THR A 150 3.12 12.26 -18.77
N ILE A 151 2.99 12.10 -17.46
CA ILE A 151 3.16 10.82 -16.80
C ILE A 151 1.79 10.24 -16.43
N GLU A 152 1.56 8.98 -16.81
CA GLU A 152 0.41 8.17 -16.41
C GLU A 152 0.90 7.03 -15.51
N ILE A 153 0.32 6.92 -14.31
CA ILE A 153 0.67 5.87 -13.35
C ILE A 153 -0.60 5.14 -12.93
N GLU A 154 -0.62 3.82 -13.09
CA GLU A 154 -1.71 2.96 -12.62
C GLU A 154 -1.31 2.30 -11.30
N PHE A 155 -2.18 2.41 -10.31
CA PHE A 155 -2.16 1.63 -9.09
C PHE A 155 -3.24 0.55 -9.15
N THR A 156 -2.92 -0.66 -8.71
CA THR A 156 -3.88 -1.74 -8.53
C THR A 156 -3.86 -2.23 -7.08
N PHE A 157 -5.04 -2.38 -6.48
CA PHE A 157 -5.19 -2.99 -5.15
C PHE A 157 -5.13 -4.52 -5.28
N ASP A 158 -4.16 -5.14 -4.60
CA ASP A 158 -3.91 -6.58 -4.66
C ASP A 158 -4.73 -7.41 -3.65
N GLY A 159 -5.57 -6.75 -2.86
CA GLY A 159 -6.31 -7.34 -1.74
C GLY A 159 -5.72 -6.99 -0.38
N SER A 160 -4.50 -6.47 -0.33
CA SER A 160 -3.80 -6.02 0.88
C SER A 160 -3.36 -4.56 0.80
N GLN A 161 -2.78 -4.15 -0.33
CA GLN A 161 -2.22 -2.82 -0.53
C GLN A 161 -2.35 -2.37 -1.99
N TRP A 162 -2.19 -1.07 -2.21
CA TRP A 162 -2.07 -0.50 -3.53
C TRP A 162 -0.63 -0.65 -4.03
N LYS A 163 -0.46 -1.13 -5.26
CA LYS A 163 0.86 -1.21 -5.93
C LYS A 163 0.82 -0.56 -7.29
N ILE A 164 1.94 0.02 -7.71
CA ILE A 164 2.13 0.54 -9.05
C ILE A 164 2.19 -0.63 -10.03
N THR A 165 1.25 -0.69 -10.97
CA THR A 165 1.14 -1.75 -11.98
C THR A 165 1.39 -1.27 -13.39
N LYS A 166 1.52 0.04 -13.61
CA LYS A 166 1.90 0.61 -14.91
C LYS A 166 2.46 2.01 -14.72
N ILE A 167 3.48 2.36 -15.51
CA ILE A 167 3.94 3.74 -15.70
C ILE A 167 4.09 3.99 -17.19
N THR A 168 3.71 5.17 -17.67
CA THR A 168 3.88 5.60 -19.07
C THR A 168 4.27 7.08 -19.09
N HIS A 169 5.21 7.44 -19.98
CA HIS A 169 5.75 8.79 -20.18
C HIS A 169 5.49 9.28 -21.61
#